data_AF-A0A7W1URD7-F1
#
_entry.id   AF-A0A7W1URD7-F1
#
_cell.length_a   1.000
_cell.length_b   1.000
_cell.length_c   1.000
_cell.angle_alpha   90.00
_cell.angle_beta   90.00
_cell.angle_gamma   90.00
#
_symmetry.space_group_name_H-M   'P 1'
#
loop_
_entity.id
_entity.type
_entity.pdbx_description
1 polymer ?
#
loop_
_entity_poly.entity_id
_entity_poly.type
_entity_poly.pdbx_seq_one_letter_code
_entity_poly.pdbx_strand_id
1 'polypeptide(L)'
;MSDSVWIILTVLVMLAMLGLAFMIEPHWSSKDGNRFICRAQPISLSANAGGGRWREVRGEIKPDGVINLRTRGLISGRKVTGDWRIEARGTTDWRKRVIYILSPTEPDDGPKSAKTLIALRMPGSSRSAPLLERLTS
;
A
#
# COMPACT_ATOMS: atom_id res chain seq x y z
N MET A 1 -45.46 24.68 -10.10
CA MET A 1 -44.02 24.69 -9.71
C MET A 1 -43.26 24.09 -10.87
N SER A 2 -42.29 24.80 -11.42
CA SER A 2 -41.65 24.51 -12.71
C SER A 2 -40.63 23.37 -12.62
N ASP A 3 -40.55 22.54 -13.66
CA ASP A 3 -39.63 21.39 -13.79
C ASP A 3 -38.16 21.76 -13.55
N SER A 4 -37.80 23.03 -13.81
CA SER A 4 -36.47 23.59 -13.55
C SER A 4 -36.05 23.47 -12.08
N VAL A 5 -36.98 23.55 -11.13
CA VAL A 5 -36.69 23.41 -9.69
C VAL A 5 -36.19 22.00 -9.38
N TRP A 6 -36.81 20.98 -9.98
CA TRP A 6 -36.43 19.59 -9.80
C TRP A 6 -35.09 19.26 -10.44
N ILE A 7 -34.79 19.86 -11.59
CA ILE A 7 -33.49 19.70 -12.26
C ILE A 7 -32.38 20.28 -11.38
N ILE A 8 -32.56 21.51 -10.87
CA ILE A 8 -31.56 22.17 -10.02
C ILE A 8 -31.31 21.37 -8.74
N LEU A 9 -32.38 20.90 -8.09
CA LEU A 9 -32.28 20.08 -6.88
C LEU A 9 -31.49 18.79 -7.13
N THR A 10 -31.76 18.12 -8.26
CA THR A 10 -31.09 16.86 -8.61
C THR A 10 -29.59 17.07 -8.81
N VAL A 11 -29.20 18.12 -9.55
CA VAL A 11 -27.79 18.46 -9.75
C VAL A 11 -27.09 18.78 -8.43
N LEU A 12 -27.75 19.52 -7.52
CA LEU A 12 -27.23 19.82 -6.19
C LEU A 12 -26.98 18.55 -5.36
N VAL A 13 -27.90 17.60 -5.38
CA VAL A 13 -27.74 16.31 -4.68
C VAL A 13 -26.57 15.51 -5.25
N MET A 14 -26.44 15.43 -6.57
CA MET A 14 -25.32 14.72 -7.21
C MET A 14 -23.96 15.35 -6.85
N LEU A 15 -23.86 16.68 -6.87
CA LEU A 15 -22.64 17.40 -6.48
C LEU A 15 -22.33 17.22 -4.99
N ALA A 16 -23.35 17.22 -4.13
CA ALA A 16 -23.18 16.99 -2.69
C ALA A 16 -22.68 15.57 -2.41
N MET A 17 -23.26 14.55 -3.06
CA MET A 17 -22.79 13.16 -2.95
C MET A 17 -21.37 12.99 -3.46
N LEU A 18 -21.02 13.64 -4.57
CA LEU A 18 -19.67 13.63 -5.11
C LEU A 18 -18.67 14.30 -4.15
N GLY A 19 -19.05 15.46 -3.58
CA GLY A 19 -18.25 16.14 -2.56
C GLY A 19 -18.05 15.29 -1.30
N LEU A 20 -19.10 14.60 -0.85
CA LEU A 20 -19.03 13.69 0.29
C LEU A 20 -18.11 12.49 -0.01
N ALA A 21 -18.18 11.93 -1.21
CA ALA A 21 -17.30 10.85 -1.65
C ALA A 21 -15.82 11.27 -1.68
N PHE A 22 -15.53 12.54 -2.00
CA PHE A 22 -14.17 13.08 -1.93
C PHE A 22 -13.73 13.42 -0.49
N MET A 23 -14.65 13.84 0.39
CA MET A 23 -14.37 14.12 1.81
C MET A 23 -14.24 12.86 2.66
N ILE A 24 -14.91 11.77 2.29
CA ILE A 24 -14.61 10.45 2.82
C ILE A 24 -13.27 10.04 2.21
N GLU A 25 -12.19 10.67 2.68
CA GLU A 25 -10.86 10.12 2.48
C GLU A 25 -10.94 8.67 2.98
N PRO A 26 -10.63 7.67 2.13
CA PRO A 26 -10.45 6.33 2.64
C PRO A 26 -9.36 6.48 3.69
N HIS A 27 -9.73 6.32 4.95
CA HIS A 27 -8.82 6.34 6.07
C HIS A 27 -7.88 5.15 5.82
N TRP A 28 -6.79 5.40 5.10
CA TRP A 28 -5.89 4.36 4.62
C TRP A 28 -5.12 3.71 5.77
N SER A 29 -5.35 4.19 7.00
CA SER A 29 -5.13 3.46 8.24
C SER A 29 -6.47 2.93 8.75
N SER A 30 -6.77 1.65 8.50
CA SER A 30 -7.93 1.00 9.13
C SER A 30 -7.71 0.91 10.64
N LYS A 31 -8.78 1.05 11.44
CA LYS A 31 -8.71 0.80 12.89
C LYS A 31 -8.24 -0.62 13.20
N ASP A 32 -8.52 -1.56 12.28
CA ASP A 32 -8.17 -2.98 12.38
C ASP A 32 -6.74 -3.28 11.93
N GLY A 33 -6.01 -2.31 11.37
CA GLY A 33 -4.62 -2.51 10.93
C GLY A 33 -4.45 -3.20 9.57
N ASN A 34 -5.53 -3.68 8.93
CA ASN A 34 -5.45 -4.31 7.60
C ASN A 34 -5.06 -3.33 6.48
N ARG A 35 -5.33 -2.04 6.65
CA ARG A 35 -4.89 -1.00 5.71
C ARG A 35 -3.89 -0.10 6.40
N PHE A 36 -2.77 0.16 5.75
CA PHE A 36 -1.69 0.97 6.31
C PHE A 36 -0.91 1.75 5.27
N ILE A 37 -0.23 2.80 5.75
CA ILE A 37 0.75 3.55 4.97
C ILE A 37 2.14 3.20 5.51
N CYS A 38 3.04 2.85 4.61
CA CYS A 38 4.41 2.49 4.95
C CYS A 38 5.37 3.00 3.87
N ARG A 39 6.67 2.75 4.04
CA ARG A 39 7.66 3.02 3.01
C ARG A 39 8.18 1.72 2.43
N ALA A 40 8.26 1.61 1.13
CA ALA A 40 8.82 0.45 0.45
C ALA A 40 9.96 0.84 -0.49
N GLN A 41 10.93 -0.06 -0.63
CA GLN A 41 12.10 0.07 -1.49
C GLN A 41 12.33 -1.27 -2.19
N PRO A 42 12.45 -1.30 -3.53
CA PRO A 42 12.87 -2.51 -4.22
C PRO A 42 14.33 -2.82 -3.86
N ILE A 43 14.59 -4.07 -3.52
CA ILE A 43 15.93 -4.61 -3.26
C ILE A 43 16.53 -5.00 -4.61
N SER A 44 17.66 -4.41 -4.95
CA SER A 44 18.45 -4.83 -6.10
C SER A 44 19.50 -5.84 -5.64
N LEU A 45 19.55 -7.00 -6.29
CA LEU A 45 20.56 -8.04 -6.05
C LEU A 45 21.92 -7.73 -6.70
N SER A 46 21.99 -6.68 -7.53
CA SER A 46 23.24 -6.26 -8.17
C SER A 46 24.03 -5.35 -7.24
N ALA A 47 25.29 -5.70 -6.96
CA ALA A 47 26.20 -4.99 -6.06
C ALA A 47 26.41 -3.50 -6.40
N ASN A 48 26.19 -3.09 -7.66
CA ASN A 48 26.37 -1.71 -8.13
C ASN A 48 25.06 -0.92 -8.29
N ALA A 49 23.91 -1.56 -8.10
CA ALA A 49 22.63 -0.89 -8.18
C ALA A 49 22.25 -0.40 -6.78
N GLY A 50 22.60 0.85 -6.47
CA GLY A 50 22.13 1.52 -5.25
C GLY A 50 20.63 1.26 -5.06
N GLY A 51 20.25 0.74 -3.90
CA GLY A 51 18.86 0.35 -3.63
C GLY A 51 17.91 1.48 -4.00
N GLY A 52 16.77 1.15 -4.62
CA GLY A 52 15.84 2.17 -5.15
C GLY A 52 15.38 3.17 -4.07
N ARG A 53 14.90 4.35 -4.42
CA ARG A 53 14.44 5.31 -3.40
C ARG A 53 13.28 4.74 -2.56
N TRP A 54 13.31 4.95 -1.24
CA TRP A 54 12.16 4.68 -0.36
C TRP A 54 10.95 5.50 -0.83
N ARG A 55 9.85 4.81 -1.13
CA ARG A 55 8.60 5.41 -1.59
C ARG A 55 7.51 5.14 -0.58
N GLU A 56 6.65 6.13 -0.36
CA GLU A 56 5.43 5.91 0.40
C GLU A 56 4.48 5.03 -0.39
N VAL A 57 4.03 3.96 0.24
CA VAL A 57 3.09 3.00 -0.33
C VAL A 57 1.98 2.70 0.66
N ARG A 58 0.87 2.33 0.07
CA ARG A 58 -0.40 2.02 0.68
C ARG A 58 -0.56 0.51 0.62
N GLY A 59 -0.58 -0.14 1.78
CA GLY A 59 -0.69 -1.58 1.93
C GLY A 59 -2.09 -2.00 2.38
N GLU A 60 -2.60 -3.08 1.80
CA GLU A 60 -3.81 -3.76 2.23
C GLU A 60 -3.52 -5.25 2.42
N ILE A 61 -3.78 -5.76 3.63
CA ILE A 61 -3.69 -7.18 3.95
C ILE A 61 -4.99 -7.83 3.51
N LYS A 62 -4.92 -8.75 2.55
CA LYS A 62 -6.04 -9.56 2.10
C LYS A 62 -6.26 -10.75 3.04
N PRO A 63 -7.48 -11.33 3.08
CA PRO A 63 -7.79 -12.48 3.95
C PRO A 63 -6.95 -13.73 3.69
N ASP A 64 -6.38 -13.86 2.50
CA ASP A 64 -5.49 -14.95 2.07
C ASP A 64 -4.03 -14.76 2.51
N GLY A 65 -3.72 -13.69 3.27
CA GLY A 65 -2.38 -13.37 3.72
C GLY A 65 -1.51 -12.66 2.68
N VAL A 66 -2.07 -12.34 1.51
CA VAL A 66 -1.38 -11.56 0.48
C VAL A 66 -1.48 -10.07 0.80
N ILE A 67 -0.40 -9.33 0.57
CA ILE A 67 -0.33 -7.90 0.78
C ILE A 67 -0.39 -7.19 -0.57
N ASN A 68 -1.48 -6.47 -0.81
CA ASN A 68 -1.57 -5.58 -1.95
C ASN A 68 -0.87 -4.27 -1.64
N LEU A 69 0.22 -3.96 -2.34
CA LEU A 69 0.90 -2.68 -2.25
C LEU A 69 0.48 -1.79 -3.42
N ARG A 70 0.19 -0.52 -3.14
CA ARG A 70 -0.07 0.52 -4.14
C ARG A 70 0.77 1.75 -3.85
N THR A 71 1.51 2.23 -4.83
CA THR A 71 2.27 3.48 -4.68
C THR A 71 1.37 4.69 -4.94
N ARG A 72 1.61 5.79 -4.22
CA ARG A 72 0.99 7.09 -4.54
C ARG A 72 1.72 7.72 -5.73
N GLY A 73 1.17 7.56 -6.95
CA GLY A 73 1.66 8.24 -8.17
C GLY A 73 1.70 7.35 -9.43
N LEU A 74 1.46 7.96 -10.59
CA LEU A 74 1.24 7.26 -11.89
C LEU A 74 2.48 6.60 -12.51
N ILE A 75 3.66 7.21 -12.40
CA ILE A 75 4.84 6.84 -13.20
C ILE A 75 5.89 6.08 -12.38
N SER A 76 6.06 6.47 -11.13
CA SER A 76 7.23 6.11 -10.34
C SER A 76 7.01 4.85 -9.46
N GLY A 77 5.76 4.39 -9.35
CA GLY A 77 5.35 3.35 -8.42
C GLY A 77 5.21 1.92 -8.95
N ARG A 78 5.29 1.72 -10.28
CA ARG A 78 4.95 0.44 -10.92
C ARG A 78 5.76 -0.76 -10.41
N LYS A 79 7.01 -0.53 -9.97
CA LYS A 79 7.90 -1.60 -9.47
C LYS A 79 7.50 -2.14 -8.10
N VAL A 80 6.78 -1.34 -7.31
CA VAL A 80 6.39 -1.69 -5.93
C VAL A 80 4.91 -2.06 -5.85
N THR A 81 4.09 -1.57 -6.79
CA THR A 81 2.68 -1.91 -6.86
C THR A 81 2.49 -3.38 -7.27
N GLY A 82 1.72 -4.14 -6.49
CA GLY A 82 1.45 -5.55 -6.78
C GLY A 82 1.00 -6.32 -5.54
N ASP A 83 0.85 -7.64 -5.73
CA ASP A 83 0.51 -8.61 -4.69
C ASP A 83 1.76 -9.33 -4.19
N TRP A 84 2.01 -9.21 -2.89
CA TRP A 84 3.25 -9.62 -2.26
C TRP A 84 3.01 -10.55 -1.08
N ARG A 85 3.92 -11.48 -0.82
CA ARG A 85 3.97 -12.31 0.39
C ARG A 85 5.15 -11.91 1.25
N ILE A 86 5.02 -12.06 2.57
CA ILE A 86 6.13 -11.83 3.49
C ILE A 86 7.02 -13.07 3.47
N GLU A 87 8.32 -12.86 3.31
CA GLU A 87 9.31 -13.92 3.33
C GLU A 87 10.17 -13.85 4.60
N ALA A 88 10.53 -12.64 5.04
CA ALA A 88 11.38 -12.48 6.19
C ALA A 88 11.12 -11.18 6.96
N ARG A 89 11.51 -11.18 8.22
CA ARG A 89 11.51 -10.02 9.10
C ARG A 89 12.94 -9.62 9.44
N GLY A 90 13.21 -8.32 9.34
CA GLY A 90 14.36 -7.66 9.93
C GLY A 90 13.94 -6.60 10.93
N THR A 91 14.71 -6.46 12.00
CA THR A 91 14.61 -5.32 12.92
C THR A 91 15.72 -4.33 12.59
N THR A 92 15.48 -3.04 12.83
CA THR A 92 16.56 -2.05 12.81
C THR A 92 16.54 -1.31 14.13
N ASP A 93 17.69 -1.20 14.77
CA ASP A 93 17.84 -0.51 16.06
C ASP A 93 17.54 0.99 15.92
N TRP A 94 17.70 1.53 14.72
CA TRP A 94 17.42 2.92 14.42
C TRP A 94 15.92 3.24 14.38
N ARG A 95 15.45 4.03 15.36
CA ARG A 95 14.08 4.58 15.46
C ARG A 95 12.96 3.54 15.61
N LYS A 96 13.23 2.37 16.20
CA LYS A 96 12.22 1.33 16.49
C LYS A 96 11.36 0.97 15.25
N ARG A 97 12.02 0.84 14.09
CA ARG A 97 11.36 0.50 12.83
C ARG A 97 11.53 -0.97 12.53
N VAL A 98 10.49 -1.56 11.96
CA VAL A 98 10.52 -2.95 11.49
C VAL A 98 10.62 -2.93 9.98
N ILE A 99 11.45 -3.83 9.44
CA ILE A 99 11.62 -4.03 8.01
C ILE A 99 11.11 -5.42 7.68
N TYR A 100 10.20 -5.54 6.73
CA TYR A 100 9.73 -6.81 6.20
C TYR A 100 10.28 -6.97 4.78
N ILE A 101 10.74 -8.17 4.45
CA ILE A 101 11.13 -8.54 3.10
C ILE A 101 9.94 -9.23 2.46
N LEU A 102 9.55 -8.74 1.29
CA LEU A 102 8.46 -9.31 0.52
C LEU A 102 8.93 -9.89 -0.80
N SER A 103 8.34 -11.03 -1.15
CA SER A 103 8.49 -11.72 -2.42
C SER A 103 7.19 -11.64 -3.24
N PRO A 104 7.28 -11.64 -4.58
CA PRO A 104 6.09 -11.59 -5.43
C PRO A 104 5.30 -12.90 -5.31
N THR A 105 3.96 -12.80 -5.23
CA THR A 105 3.09 -13.99 -5.08
C THR A 105 2.99 -14.82 -6.37
N GLU A 106 3.21 -14.17 -7.51
CA GLU A 106 3.13 -14.77 -8.84
C GLU A 106 4.32 -14.29 -9.67
N PRO A 107 4.93 -15.13 -10.54
CA PRO A 107 5.86 -14.67 -11.56
C PRO A 107 5.05 -13.85 -12.58
N ASP A 108 4.87 -12.57 -12.29
CA ASP A 108 4.18 -11.58 -13.13
C ASP A 108 4.84 -11.54 -14.52
N ASP A 109 4.05 -11.72 -15.59
CA ASP A 109 4.41 -11.55 -17.01
C ASP A 109 4.69 -10.07 -17.36
N GLY A 110 4.63 -9.18 -16.35
CA GLY A 110 5.07 -7.81 -16.41
C GLY A 110 6.60 -7.62 -16.27
N PRO A 111 7.10 -6.38 -16.27
CA PRO A 111 8.54 -6.07 -16.14
C PRO A 111 9.14 -6.44 -14.77
N LYS A 112 8.41 -7.18 -13.92
CA LYS A 112 8.80 -7.60 -12.59
C LYS A 112 9.36 -9.02 -12.68
N SER A 113 10.64 -9.10 -13.01
CA SER A 113 11.35 -10.38 -13.01
C SER A 113 11.24 -11.03 -11.62
N ALA A 114 11.03 -12.36 -11.59
CA ALA A 114 10.82 -13.23 -10.42
C ALA A 114 11.88 -13.13 -9.29
N LYS A 115 12.89 -12.27 -9.45
CA LYS A 115 13.95 -11.98 -8.47
C LYS A 115 13.82 -10.62 -7.78
N THR A 116 12.72 -9.89 -7.96
CA THR A 116 12.55 -8.59 -7.32
C THR A 116 12.01 -8.76 -5.91
N LEU A 117 12.86 -8.58 -4.90
CA LEU A 117 12.43 -8.48 -3.50
C LEU A 117 12.12 -7.03 -3.14
N ILE A 118 11.26 -6.83 -2.14
CA ILE A 118 10.92 -5.49 -1.63
C ILE A 118 11.16 -5.43 -0.12
N ALA A 119 11.88 -4.39 0.31
CA ALA A 119 11.97 -4.01 1.70
C ALA A 119 10.81 -3.06 2.04
N LEU A 120 9.96 -3.45 2.99
CA LEU A 120 8.86 -2.65 3.53
C LEU A 120 9.22 -2.20 4.93
N ARG A 121 9.12 -0.91 5.20
CA ARG A 121 9.50 -0.29 6.47
C ARG A 121 8.29 0.40 7.09
N MET A 122 8.04 0.07 8.35
CA MET A 122 7.01 0.72 9.16
C MET A 122 7.47 0.95 10.61
N PRO A 123 6.82 1.86 11.36
CA PRO A 123 7.02 1.98 12.79
C PRO A 123 6.61 0.68 13.51
N GLY A 124 7.40 0.21 14.48
CA GLY A 124 7.06 -0.97 15.27
C GLY A 124 5.80 -0.81 16.13
N SER A 125 5.39 0.43 16.41
CA SER A 125 4.14 0.76 17.09
C SER A 125 2.90 0.75 16.18
N SER A 126 3.06 0.44 14.88
CA SER A 126 1.94 0.37 13.94
C SER A 126 0.99 -0.77 14.31
N ARG A 127 -0.32 -0.55 14.22
CA ARG A 127 -1.33 -1.60 14.43
C ARG A 127 -1.22 -2.76 13.44
N SER A 128 -0.62 -2.51 12.28
CA SER A 128 -0.40 -3.53 11.24
C SER A 128 0.81 -4.41 11.53
N ALA A 129 1.77 -3.95 12.34
CA ALA A 129 2.96 -4.72 12.68
C ALA A 129 2.62 -6.12 13.26
N PRO A 130 1.75 -6.26 14.29
CA PRO A 130 1.39 -7.58 14.81
C PRO A 130 0.63 -8.46 13.81
N LEU A 131 -0.07 -7.88 12.82
CA LEU A 131 -0.75 -8.64 11.77
C LEU A 131 0.24 -9.20 10.76
N LEU A 132 1.21 -8.39 10.33
CA LEU A 132 2.28 -8.83 9.44
C LEU A 132 3.15 -9.91 10.10
N GLU A 133 3.36 -9.81 11.41
CA GLU A 133 4.07 -10.85 12.18
C GLU A 133 3.38 -12.21 12.11
N ARG A 134 2.03 -12.26 12.19
CA ARG A 134 1.27 -13.50 12.04
C ARG A 134 1.37 -14.14 10.65
N LEU A 135 1.72 -13.35 9.64
CA LEU A 135 1.91 -13.82 8.27
C LEU A 135 3.34 -14.29 8.00
N THR A 136 4.26 -14.12 8.96
CA THR A 136 5.66 -14.51 8.85
C THR A 136 5.94 -15.88 9.51
N SER A 137 4.98 -16.44 10.26
CA SER A 137 5.11 -17.70 11.01
C SER A 137 4.73 -18.92 10.20
#